data_AF-A0A210PCD1-F1
#
_entry.id   AF-A0A210PCD1-F1
#
_cell.length_a   1.000
_cell.length_b   1.000
_cell.length_c   1.000
_cell.angle_alpha   90.00
_cell.angle_beta   90.00
_cell.angle_gamma   90.00
#
_symmetry.space_group_name_H-M   'P 1'
#
loop_
_entity.id
_entity.type
_entity.pdbx_description
1 polymer ?
#
loop_
_entity_poly.entity_id
_entity_poly.type
_entity_poly.pdbx_seq_one_letter_code
_entity_poly.pdbx_strand_id
1 'polypeptide(L)'
;MHQSLWNQLRNAFTKKEKDNNTILTNDINDPQNKARSKDEETSDFSQILKPQNVRVDVSVSSKNELLHYLAKFSCEQQSGLDEEEIYGRFLLREQQASTNLGDGIVLPHVIDDSIKDLTMLVIKLNNPIMWDDEKIDMAISLLIPKSEPDFLHVKYLASISILLLKPNFRYALSETTSPEQIVNMFINSNNQN
;
A
#
# COMPACT_ATOMS: atom_id res chain seq x y z
N MET A 1 -3.71 -25.14 1.98
CA MET A 1 -2.73 -24.10 2.36
C MET A 1 -2.25 -23.42 1.08
N HIS A 2 -2.89 -22.32 0.70
CA HIS A 2 -2.49 -21.53 -0.47
C HIS A 2 -1.49 -20.49 0.03
N GLN A 3 -0.26 -20.47 -0.51
CA GLN A 3 0.70 -19.44 -0.14
C GLN A 3 0.23 -18.10 -0.72
N SER A 4 0.24 -17.03 0.08
CA SER A 4 -0.09 -15.68 -0.39
C SER A 4 0.73 -15.32 -1.64
N LEU A 5 0.08 -14.70 -2.63
CA LEU A 5 0.72 -14.16 -3.84
C LEU A 5 1.89 -13.24 -3.46
N TRP A 6 1.80 -12.55 -2.33
CA TRP A 6 2.87 -11.72 -1.79
C TRP A 6 4.09 -12.49 -1.33
N ASN A 7 3.91 -13.67 -0.73
CA ASN A 7 5.04 -14.54 -0.40
C ASN A 7 5.76 -15.02 -1.67
N GLN A 8 5.02 -15.29 -2.74
CA GLN A 8 5.60 -15.65 -4.05
C GLN A 8 6.33 -14.48 -4.70
N LEU A 9 5.73 -13.28 -4.68
CA LEU A 9 6.36 -12.05 -5.17
C LEU A 9 7.62 -11.74 -4.37
N ARG A 10 7.55 -11.75 -3.03
CA ARG A 10 8.70 -11.56 -2.13
C ARG A 10 9.82 -12.52 -2.49
N ASN A 11 9.53 -13.81 -2.61
CA ASN A 11 10.53 -14.81 -3.00
C ASN A 11 11.12 -14.54 -4.40
N ALA A 12 10.33 -14.07 -5.36
CA ALA A 12 10.83 -13.72 -6.70
C ALA A 12 11.75 -12.48 -6.66
N PHE A 13 11.43 -11.48 -5.84
CA PHE A 13 12.24 -10.27 -5.67
C PHE A 13 13.48 -10.49 -4.80
N THR A 14 13.41 -11.35 -3.78
CA THR A 14 14.56 -11.68 -2.91
C THR A 14 15.50 -12.71 -3.53
N LYS A 15 15.01 -13.58 -4.43
CA LYS A 15 15.85 -14.53 -5.18
C LYS A 15 16.73 -13.85 -6.24
N LYS A 16 16.63 -12.53 -6.41
CA LYS A 16 17.50 -11.75 -7.29
C LYS A 16 18.85 -11.43 -6.64
N GLU A 17 19.54 -12.45 -6.13
CA GLU A 17 21.00 -12.45 -6.03
C GLU A 17 21.54 -13.83 -6.44
N LYS A 18 22.46 -13.78 -7.42
CA LYS A 18 23.15 -14.88 -8.13
C LYS A 18 22.33 -15.62 -9.18
N ASP A 19 22.08 -14.94 -10.31
CA ASP A 19 22.22 -15.55 -11.63
C ASP A 19 22.61 -14.47 -12.63
N ASN A 20 23.90 -14.44 -13.02
CA ASN A 20 24.42 -13.61 -14.11
C ASN A 20 24.05 -14.23 -15.46
N ASN A 21 22.76 -14.35 -15.75
CA ASN A 21 22.29 -14.65 -17.11
C ASN A 21 21.35 -13.56 -17.59
N THR A 22 21.95 -12.59 -18.28
CA THR A 22 21.26 -11.67 -19.18
C THR A 22 20.48 -12.50 -20.21
N ILE A 23 19.15 -12.55 -20.12
CA ILE A 23 18.35 -12.89 -21.29
C ILE A 23 18.32 -11.64 -22.16
N LEU A 24 19.22 -11.59 -23.13
CA LEU A 24 19.18 -10.66 -24.25
C LEU A 24 18.08 -11.14 -25.20
N THR A 25 16.92 -10.47 -25.21
CA THR A 25 16.12 -10.44 -26.44
C THR A 25 16.65 -9.27 -27.26
N ASN A 26 17.51 -9.58 -28.23
CA ASN A 26 17.99 -8.63 -29.22
C ASN A 26 16.86 -8.33 -30.21
N ASP A 27 16.15 -7.24 -29.99
CA ASP A 27 15.61 -6.46 -31.11
C ASP A 27 16.13 -5.03 -31.01
N ILE A 28 17.25 -4.81 -31.71
CA ILE A 28 18.03 -3.56 -31.71
C ILE A 28 17.49 -2.55 -32.74
N ASN A 29 16.39 -2.89 -33.43
CA ASN A 29 15.83 -2.13 -34.54
C ASN A 29 14.38 -1.65 -34.32
N ASP A 30 13.82 -1.74 -33.11
CA ASP A 30 12.55 -1.08 -32.80
C ASP A 30 12.81 0.32 -32.21
N PRO A 31 12.62 1.42 -32.99
CA PRO A 31 12.77 2.78 -32.48
C PRO A 31 11.75 3.17 -31.40
N GLN A 32 10.75 2.32 -31.11
CA GLN A 32 9.84 2.51 -29.97
C GLN A 32 10.36 1.88 -28.67
N ASN A 33 11.38 1.03 -28.73
CA ASN A 33 12.03 0.50 -27.53
C ASN A 33 13.06 1.53 -27.03
N LYS A 34 12.57 2.69 -26.60
CA LYS A 34 13.32 3.53 -25.66
C LYS A 34 13.56 2.65 -24.45
N ALA A 35 14.81 2.24 -24.24
CA ALA A 35 15.30 1.81 -22.95
C ALA A 35 14.65 2.71 -21.90
N ARG A 36 13.76 2.13 -21.08
CA ARG A 36 13.02 2.84 -20.03
C ARG A 36 14.05 3.69 -19.30
N SER A 37 13.97 5.00 -19.47
CA SER A 37 14.95 5.92 -18.93
C SER A 37 15.03 5.69 -17.44
N LYS A 38 16.26 5.69 -16.92
CA LYS A 38 16.68 5.39 -15.54
C LYS A 38 16.19 6.41 -14.50
N ASP A 39 15.16 7.17 -14.83
CA ASP A 39 14.39 7.96 -13.91
C ASP A 39 13.14 7.13 -13.59
N GLU A 40 13.29 6.12 -12.74
CA GLU A 40 12.13 5.59 -12.00
C GLU A 40 11.60 6.79 -11.20
N GLU A 41 10.57 7.44 -11.75
CA GLU A 41 9.86 8.53 -11.10
C GLU A 41 9.25 7.95 -9.82
N THR A 42 10.01 8.04 -8.73
CA THR A 42 9.62 7.51 -7.43
C THR A 42 8.36 8.23 -6.99
N SER A 43 7.36 7.47 -6.53
CA SER A 43 6.07 8.06 -6.18
C SER A 43 6.26 9.09 -5.05
N ASP A 44 5.93 10.35 -5.29
CA ASP A 44 5.98 11.40 -4.27
C ASP A 44 4.84 11.19 -3.26
N PHE A 45 5.17 10.60 -2.11
CA PHE A 45 4.20 10.34 -1.05
C PHE A 45 3.64 11.61 -0.40
N SER A 46 4.31 12.77 -0.53
CA SER A 46 3.82 14.02 0.06
C SER A 46 2.51 14.50 -0.57
N GLN A 47 2.18 14.03 -1.78
CA GLN A 47 0.93 14.34 -2.46
C GLN A 47 -0.27 13.60 -1.87
N ILE A 48 -0.06 12.39 -1.32
CA ILE A 48 -1.15 11.49 -0.93
C ILE A 48 -1.16 11.15 0.55
N LEU A 49 -0.12 11.47 1.31
CA LEU A 49 0.03 11.12 2.72
C LEU A 49 0.38 12.35 3.56
N LYS A 50 -0.46 12.66 4.55
CA LYS A 50 -0.30 13.75 5.53
C LYS A 50 -0.44 13.21 6.95
N PRO A 51 0.05 13.91 7.99
CA PRO A 51 -0.05 13.44 9.38
C PRO A 51 -1.47 13.10 9.83
N GLN A 52 -2.46 13.88 9.38
CA GLN A 52 -3.89 13.63 9.67
C GLN A 52 -4.43 12.31 9.08
N ASN A 53 -3.75 11.74 8.07
CA ASN A 53 -4.09 10.46 7.45
C ASN A 53 -3.48 9.26 8.20
N VAL A 54 -2.81 9.49 9.32
CA VAL A 54 -2.24 8.44 10.18
C VAL A 54 -3.03 8.34 11.48
N ARG A 55 -3.30 7.12 11.90
CA ARG A 55 -3.83 6.78 13.23
C ARG A 55 -2.96 5.71 13.85
N VAL A 56 -2.59 5.90 15.11
CA VAL A 56 -1.85 4.92 15.90
C VAL A 56 -2.70 4.48 17.09
N ASP A 57 -2.34 3.36 17.69
CA ASP A 57 -3.02 2.78 18.85
C ASP A 57 -4.52 2.53 18.65
N VAL A 58 -4.91 2.23 17.40
CA VAL A 58 -6.32 1.94 17.05
C VAL A 58 -6.73 0.60 17.65
N SER A 59 -7.85 0.58 18.34
CA SER A 59 -8.40 -0.63 18.96
C SER A 59 -9.61 -1.13 18.18
N VAL A 60 -9.42 -2.25 17.47
CA VAL A 60 -10.45 -3.01 16.75
C VAL A 60 -10.21 -4.49 17.01
N SER A 61 -11.24 -5.32 16.90
CA SER A 61 -11.21 -6.73 17.28
C SER A 61 -11.26 -7.71 16.10
N SER A 62 -11.57 -7.23 14.90
CA SER A 62 -11.76 -8.09 13.72
C SER A 62 -11.45 -7.39 12.40
N LYS A 63 -11.29 -8.19 11.33
CA LYS A 63 -11.15 -7.73 9.95
C LYS A 63 -12.25 -6.72 9.57
N ASN A 64 -13.51 -7.06 9.88
CA ASN A 64 -14.65 -6.22 9.55
C ASN A 64 -14.64 -4.89 10.32
N GLU A 65 -14.28 -4.92 11.61
CA GLU A 65 -14.14 -3.68 12.39
C GLU A 65 -13.03 -2.77 11.86
N LEU A 66 -11.90 -3.34 11.41
CA LEU A 66 -10.84 -2.54 10.78
C LEU A 66 -11.31 -1.94 9.44
N LEU A 67 -12.03 -2.71 8.61
CA LEU A 67 -12.58 -2.20 7.35
C LEU A 67 -13.64 -1.10 7.58
N HIS A 68 -14.49 -1.26 8.59
CA HIS A 68 -15.48 -0.24 8.98
C HIS A 68 -14.78 1.01 9.53
N TYR A 69 -13.77 0.85 10.38
CA TYR A 69 -12.93 1.95 10.86
C TYR A 69 -12.26 2.69 9.71
N LEU A 70 -11.71 1.98 8.71
CA LEU A 70 -11.15 2.58 7.50
C LEU A 70 -12.18 3.43 6.75
N ALA A 71 -13.41 2.96 6.61
CA ALA A 71 -14.48 3.69 5.94
C ALA A 71 -14.85 4.98 6.68
N LYS A 72 -15.02 4.89 8.00
CA LYS A 72 -15.23 6.07 8.86
C LYS A 72 -14.06 7.06 8.74
N PHE A 73 -12.84 6.56 8.85
CA PHE A 73 -11.64 7.40 8.74
C PHE A 73 -11.53 8.06 7.37
N SER A 74 -11.94 7.37 6.30
CA SER A 74 -12.02 7.94 4.95
C SER A 74 -12.94 9.15 4.90
N CYS A 75 -14.11 9.08 5.54
CA CYS A 75 -15.06 10.20 5.62
C CYS A 75 -14.51 11.39 6.43
N GLU A 76 -13.63 11.15 7.41
CA GLU A 76 -12.91 12.23 8.09
C GLU A 76 -11.88 12.92 7.18
N GLN A 77 -11.32 12.20 6.20
CA GLN A 77 -10.28 12.72 5.30
C GLN A 77 -10.84 13.38 4.05
N GLN A 78 -12.01 12.94 3.56
CA GLN A 78 -12.65 13.49 2.37
C GLN A 78 -14.14 13.72 2.59
N SER A 79 -14.59 14.93 2.27
CA SER A 79 -15.99 15.32 2.39
C SER A 79 -16.86 14.74 1.28
N GLY A 80 -18.06 14.30 1.65
CA GLY A 80 -19.07 13.80 0.71
C GLY A 80 -19.00 12.28 0.47
N LEU A 81 -18.18 11.55 1.22
CA LEU A 81 -18.22 10.10 1.27
C LEU A 81 -19.36 9.61 2.17
N ASP A 82 -19.96 8.48 1.81
CA ASP A 82 -20.88 7.73 2.66
C ASP A 82 -20.12 6.56 3.31
N GLU A 83 -20.16 6.48 4.64
CA GLU A 83 -19.39 5.52 5.43
C GLU A 83 -19.77 4.07 5.08
N GLU A 84 -21.06 3.77 4.92
CA GLU A 84 -21.53 2.41 4.64
C GLU A 84 -21.23 2.01 3.19
N GLU A 85 -21.33 2.94 2.24
CA GLU A 85 -20.91 2.69 0.86
C GLU A 85 -19.41 2.38 0.78
N ILE A 86 -18.55 3.22 1.39
CA ILE A 86 -17.10 2.99 1.40
C ILE A 86 -16.75 1.68 2.10
N TYR A 87 -17.39 1.37 3.23
CA TYR A 87 -17.21 0.07 3.90
C TYR A 87 -17.58 -1.10 2.98
N GLY A 88 -18.72 -1.01 2.30
CA GLY A 88 -19.13 -1.98 1.29
C GLY A 88 -18.10 -2.16 0.17
N ARG A 89 -17.49 -1.07 -0.31
CA ARG A 89 -16.41 -1.12 -1.31
C ARG A 89 -15.17 -1.84 -0.79
N PHE A 90 -14.75 -1.55 0.44
CA PHE A 90 -13.63 -2.25 1.07
C PHE A 90 -13.89 -3.76 1.19
N LEU A 91 -15.09 -4.14 1.65
CA LEU A 91 -15.49 -5.54 1.74
C LEU A 91 -15.47 -6.24 0.38
N LEU A 92 -16.07 -5.62 -0.65
CA LEU A 92 -16.08 -6.17 -2.00
C LEU A 92 -14.67 -6.36 -2.54
N ARG A 93 -13.78 -5.39 -2.30
CA ARG A 93 -12.37 -5.51 -2.71
C ARG A 93 -11.68 -6.66 -2.02
N GLU A 94 -11.82 -6.78 -0.71
CA GLU A 94 -11.17 -7.84 0.08
C GLU A 94 -11.69 -9.24 -0.32
N GLN A 95 -12.97 -9.36 -0.70
CA GLN A 95 -13.56 -10.61 -1.17
C GLN A 95 -13.02 -11.09 -2.52
N GLN A 96 -12.57 -10.18 -3.40
CA GLN A 96 -11.98 -10.55 -4.69
C GLN A 96 -10.66 -11.31 -4.51
N ALA A 97 -9.82 -10.81 -3.61
CA ALA A 97 -8.57 -11.42 -3.18
C ALA A 97 -8.08 -10.70 -1.93
N SER A 98 -7.54 -11.47 -0.98
CA SER A 98 -6.92 -10.95 0.24
C SER A 98 -5.92 -9.84 -0.08
N THR A 99 -6.03 -8.73 0.64
CA THR A 99 -5.07 -7.63 0.57
C THR A 99 -3.91 -7.78 1.58
N ASN A 100 -3.80 -8.93 2.26
CA ASN A 100 -2.69 -9.21 3.17
C ASN A 100 -1.36 -9.28 2.41
N LEU A 101 -0.43 -8.39 2.75
CA LEU A 101 0.93 -8.34 2.19
C LEU A 101 1.90 -9.31 2.88
N GLY A 102 1.49 -9.86 4.01
CA GLY A 102 2.34 -10.57 4.96
C GLY A 102 3.07 -9.63 5.91
N ASP A 103 3.85 -10.20 6.81
CA ASP A 103 4.69 -9.48 7.78
C ASP A 103 3.90 -8.45 8.63
N GLY A 104 2.63 -8.76 8.93
CA GLY A 104 1.76 -7.95 9.80
C GLY A 104 1.00 -6.81 9.09
N ILE A 105 1.12 -6.69 7.77
CA ILE A 105 0.62 -5.54 7.01
C ILE A 105 -0.45 -5.96 6.00
N VAL A 106 -1.55 -5.21 5.95
CA VAL A 106 -2.58 -5.30 4.90
C VAL A 106 -2.61 -4.03 4.06
N LEU A 107 -3.01 -4.17 2.79
CA LEU A 107 -3.15 -3.07 1.83
C LEU A 107 -4.59 -2.88 1.28
N PRO A 108 -5.62 -2.66 2.13
CA PRO A 108 -6.98 -2.42 1.64
C PRO A 108 -7.02 -1.20 0.71
N HIS A 109 -7.85 -1.21 -0.32
CA HIS A 109 -7.98 -0.05 -1.20
C HIS A 109 -9.36 -0.01 -1.82
N VAL A 110 -9.83 1.20 -2.14
CA VAL A 110 -11.13 1.45 -2.75
C VAL A 110 -10.97 2.38 -3.92
N ILE A 111 -11.62 2.02 -5.02
CA ILE A 111 -11.86 2.90 -6.16
C ILE A 111 -13.35 3.24 -6.14
N ASP A 112 -13.68 4.54 -6.10
CA ASP A 112 -15.06 5.00 -6.09
C ASP A 112 -15.21 6.38 -6.77
N ASP A 113 -16.40 6.66 -7.31
CA ASP A 113 -16.72 7.94 -7.96
C ASP A 113 -16.85 9.10 -6.95
N SER A 114 -17.18 8.80 -5.68
CA SER A 114 -17.32 9.79 -4.61
C SER A 114 -15.98 10.28 -4.05
N ILE A 115 -14.91 9.50 -4.23
CA ILE A 115 -13.54 9.86 -3.84
C ILE A 115 -13.02 10.93 -4.79
N LYS A 116 -12.50 12.03 -4.23
CA LYS A 116 -12.07 13.20 -5.00
C LYS A 116 -10.57 13.22 -5.23
N ASP A 117 -9.82 12.80 -4.22
CA ASP A 117 -8.37 12.87 -4.19
C ASP A 117 -7.77 11.48 -3.94
N LEU A 118 -6.66 11.15 -4.59
CA LEU A 118 -5.89 9.96 -4.23
C LEU A 118 -5.30 10.17 -2.83
N THR A 119 -5.68 9.34 -1.85
CA THR A 119 -5.27 9.50 -0.45
C THR A 119 -4.78 8.18 0.12
N MET A 120 -3.64 8.22 0.80
CA MET A 120 -3.09 7.11 1.57
C MET A 120 -3.45 7.27 3.04
N LEU A 121 -3.98 6.22 3.65
CA LEU A 121 -4.24 6.12 5.07
C LEU A 121 -3.27 5.13 5.71
N VAL A 122 -2.85 5.40 6.94
CA VAL A 122 -2.04 4.46 7.73
C VAL A 122 -2.70 4.28 9.09
N ILE A 123 -2.96 3.03 9.46
CA ILE A 123 -3.50 2.64 10.75
C ILE A 123 -2.51 1.67 11.39
N LYS A 124 -2.13 1.94 12.64
CA LYS A 124 -1.43 1.00 13.52
C LYS A 124 -2.36 0.58 14.65
N LEU A 125 -2.48 -0.73 14.83
CA LEU A 125 -3.35 -1.33 15.82
C LEU A 125 -2.63 -1.44 17.16
N ASN A 126 -3.38 -1.23 18.23
CA ASN A 126 -2.92 -1.50 19.59
C ASN A 126 -2.77 -3.01 19.84
N ASN A 127 -3.67 -3.82 19.27
CA ASN A 127 -3.63 -5.28 19.37
C ASN A 127 -3.75 -5.89 17.97
N PRO A 128 -2.88 -6.87 17.60
CA PRO A 128 -3.00 -7.54 16.32
C PRO A 128 -4.31 -8.31 16.20
N ILE A 129 -4.94 -8.24 15.02
CA ILE A 129 -6.17 -8.97 14.69
C ILE A 129 -5.89 -10.08 13.67
N MET A 130 -6.76 -11.07 13.59
CA MET A 130 -6.68 -12.10 12.55
C MET A 130 -7.15 -11.53 11.20
N TRP A 131 -6.34 -11.74 10.17
CA TRP A 131 -6.63 -11.43 8.77
C TRP A 131 -6.29 -12.65 7.92
N ASP A 132 -7.32 -13.41 7.56
CA ASP A 132 -7.18 -14.76 7.03
C ASP A 132 -6.46 -15.66 8.05
N ASP A 133 -5.33 -16.27 7.65
CA ASP A 133 -4.56 -17.20 8.48
C ASP A 133 -3.42 -16.52 9.28
N GLU A 134 -3.27 -15.20 9.20
CA GLU A 134 -2.17 -14.45 9.81
C GLU A 134 -2.66 -13.32 10.71
N LYS A 135 -1.82 -12.91 11.68
CA LYS A 135 -2.07 -11.72 12.49
C LYS A 135 -1.49 -10.49 11.81
N ILE A 136 -2.27 -9.41 11.82
CA ILE A 136 -1.85 -8.10 11.31
C ILE A 136 -2.01 -7.06 12.39
N ASP A 137 -1.14 -6.05 12.37
CA ASP A 137 -1.17 -4.91 13.27
C ASP A 137 -1.08 -3.56 12.53
N MET A 138 -0.98 -3.59 11.21
CA MET A 138 -0.89 -2.39 10.39
C MET A 138 -1.74 -2.51 9.14
N ALA A 139 -2.51 -1.45 8.85
CA ALA A 139 -3.15 -1.26 7.57
C ALA A 139 -2.58 -0.01 6.89
N ILE A 140 -2.15 -0.18 5.66
CA ILE A 140 -1.88 0.92 4.74
C ILE A 140 -3.02 0.88 3.73
N SER A 141 -3.74 1.96 3.50
CA SER A 141 -4.91 1.95 2.62
C SER A 141 -4.84 3.04 1.57
N LEU A 142 -5.41 2.79 0.39
CA LEU A 142 -5.55 3.81 -0.67
C LEU A 142 -7.03 4.07 -0.97
N LEU A 143 -7.41 5.35 -0.93
CA LEU A 143 -8.64 5.88 -1.48
C LEU A 143 -8.35 6.45 -2.86
N ILE A 144 -9.00 5.90 -3.88
CA ILE A 144 -8.65 6.15 -5.27
C ILE A 144 -9.85 6.76 -5.99
N PRO A 145 -9.74 7.99 -6.54
CA PRO A 145 -10.79 8.54 -7.37
C PRO A 145 -10.87 7.74 -8.66
N LYS A 146 -12.07 7.31 -9.06
CA LYS A 146 -12.26 6.58 -10.32
C LYS A 146 -11.83 7.38 -11.56
N SER A 147 -11.79 8.71 -11.44
CA SER A 147 -11.34 9.65 -12.46
C SER A 147 -9.83 9.87 -12.51
N GLU A 148 -9.02 9.14 -11.71
CA GLU A 148 -7.58 9.33 -11.69
C GLU A 148 -6.95 9.19 -13.09
N PRO A 149 -5.94 10.00 -13.42
CA PRO A 149 -5.21 9.86 -14.67
C PRO A 149 -4.27 8.65 -14.64
N ASP A 150 -4.13 7.97 -15.77
CA ASP A 150 -3.05 7.02 -16.07
C ASP A 150 -2.82 5.92 -15.00
N PHE A 151 -3.87 5.48 -14.31
CA PHE A 151 -3.79 4.46 -13.24
C PHE A 151 -2.74 4.81 -12.17
N LEU A 152 -2.67 6.09 -11.77
CA LEU A 152 -1.66 6.61 -10.83
C LEU A 152 -1.54 5.77 -9.55
N HIS A 153 -2.65 5.26 -8.99
CA HIS A 153 -2.62 4.37 -7.83
C HIS A 153 -1.72 3.14 -8.01
N VAL A 154 -1.60 2.57 -9.22
CA VAL A 154 -0.76 1.38 -9.47
C VAL A 154 0.70 1.71 -9.20
N LYS A 155 1.14 2.92 -9.54
CA LYS A 155 2.50 3.40 -9.23
C LYS A 155 2.71 3.47 -7.72
N TYR A 156 1.76 4.06 -6.99
CA TYR A 156 1.85 4.14 -5.52
C TYR A 156 1.79 2.77 -4.84
N LEU A 157 0.90 1.87 -5.27
CA LEU A 157 0.85 0.50 -4.75
C LEU A 157 2.18 -0.23 -4.96
N ALA A 158 2.80 -0.09 -6.14
CA ALA A 158 4.10 -0.66 -6.43
C ALA A 158 5.20 -0.06 -5.53
N SER A 159 5.24 1.28 -5.38
CA SER A 159 6.22 1.95 -4.51
C SER A 159 6.07 1.56 -3.04
N ILE A 160 4.84 1.50 -2.52
CA ILE A 160 4.55 1.02 -1.16
C ILE A 160 5.08 -0.41 -1.00
N SER A 161 4.73 -1.29 -1.94
CA SER A 161 5.11 -2.71 -1.88
C SER A 161 6.63 -2.89 -1.89
N ILE A 162 7.34 -2.20 -2.78
CA ILE A 162 8.82 -2.23 -2.86
C ILE A 162 9.44 -1.73 -1.57
N LEU A 163 8.92 -0.65 -1.01
CA LEU A 163 9.44 -0.08 0.23
C LEU A 163 9.24 -1.04 1.41
N LEU A 164 8.08 -1.69 1.49
CA LEU A 164 7.79 -2.70 2.49
C LEU A 164 8.61 -3.98 2.32
N LEU A 165 9.20 -4.27 1.16
CA LEU A 165 10.13 -5.41 1.06
C LEU A 165 11.41 -5.16 1.90
N LYS A 166 11.82 -3.91 2.10
CA LYS A 166 13.04 -3.54 2.84
C LYS A 166 12.86 -3.83 4.35
N PRO A 167 13.59 -4.81 4.94
CA PRO A 167 13.38 -5.19 6.35
C PRO A 167 13.63 -4.05 7.34
N ASN A 168 14.66 -3.22 7.10
CA ASN A 168 14.99 -2.08 7.95
C ASN A 168 13.87 -1.03 7.96
N PHE A 169 13.24 -0.79 6.80
CA PHE A 169 12.12 0.15 6.72
C PHE A 169 10.91 -0.37 7.51
N ARG A 170 10.55 -1.65 7.30
CA ARG A 170 9.44 -2.28 8.05
C ARG A 170 9.66 -2.24 9.55
N TYR A 171 10.85 -2.60 10.02
CA TYR A 171 11.19 -2.55 11.44
C TYR A 171 11.09 -1.12 11.98
N ALA A 172 11.68 -0.14 11.30
CA ALA A 172 11.55 1.25 11.74
C ALA A 172 10.07 1.71 11.74
N LEU A 173 9.27 1.25 10.77
CA LEU A 173 7.87 1.61 10.65
C LEU A 173 7.03 0.95 11.77
N SER A 174 7.36 -0.27 12.19
CA SER A 174 6.69 -0.96 13.30
C SER A 174 6.99 -0.31 14.65
N GLU A 175 8.19 0.23 14.85
CA GLU A 175 8.57 0.90 16.11
C GLU A 175 8.05 2.34 16.22
N THR A 176 7.79 3.01 15.09
CA THR A 176 7.43 4.44 15.08
C THR A 176 5.95 4.64 15.43
N THR A 177 5.66 5.53 16.39
CA THR A 177 4.29 5.83 16.83
C THR A 177 3.85 7.28 16.59
N SER A 178 4.74 8.17 16.11
CA SER A 178 4.36 9.53 15.73
C SER A 178 3.81 9.57 14.29
N PRO A 179 2.60 10.10 14.06
CA PRO A 179 2.07 10.38 12.72
C PRO A 179 3.05 11.12 11.81
N GLU A 180 3.70 12.17 12.32
CA GLU A 180 4.64 12.99 11.57
C GLU A 180 5.88 12.19 11.18
N GLN A 181 6.42 11.39 12.10
CA GLN A 181 7.57 10.54 11.80
C GLN A 181 7.22 9.47 10.76
N ILE A 182 6.05 8.83 10.87
CA ILE A 182 5.56 7.85 9.89
C ILE A 182 5.48 8.49 8.50
N VAL A 183 4.88 9.67 8.37
CA VAL A 183 4.79 10.40 7.10
C VAL A 183 6.19 10.71 6.55
N ASN A 184 7.09 11.23 7.39
CA ASN A 184 8.45 11.54 6.99
C ASN A 184 9.23 10.30 6.54
N MET A 185 8.97 9.13 7.12
CA MET A 185 9.59 7.88 6.66
C MET A 185 9.21 7.55 5.22
N PHE A 186 7.93 7.67 4.84
CA PHE A 186 7.50 7.45 3.45
C PHE A 186 8.08 8.51 2.51
N ILE A 187 8.01 9.80 2.86
CA ILE A 187 8.52 10.89 2.02
C ILE A 187 10.03 10.78 1.81
N ASN A 188 10.80 10.50 2.87
CA ASN A 188 12.27 10.44 2.79
C ASN A 188 12.80 9.12 2.24
N SER A 189 11.97 8.08 2.14
CA SER A 189 12.38 6.79 1.56
C SER A 189 12.80 6.91 0.09
N ASN A 190 12.34 7.95 -0.60
CA ASN A 190 12.71 8.28 -1.99
C ASN A 190 14.11 8.93 -2.11
N ASN A 191 14.71 9.37 -1.00
CA ASN A 191 15.98 10.09 -0.98
C ASN A 191 17.18 9.21 -0.60
N GLN A 192 16.97 7.91 -0.38
CA GLN A 192 18.00 6.95 0.04
C GLN A 192 18.25 5.96 -1.11
N ASN A 193 19.00 6.42 -2.11
CA ASN A 193 19.66 5.58 -3.12
C ASN A 193 21.16 5.53 -2.83
#